data_AF-A0A7V6KXB1-F1
#
_entry.id   AF-A0A7V6KXB1-F1
#
_cell.length_a   1.000
_cell.length_b   1.000
_cell.length_c   1.000
_cell.angle_alpha   90.00
_cell.angle_beta   90.00
_cell.angle_gamma   90.00
#
_symmetry.space_group_name_H-M   'P 1'
#
loop_
_entity.id
_entity.type
_entity.pdbx_description
1 polymer ?
#
loop_
_entity_poly.entity_id
_entity_poly.type
_entity_poly.pdbx_seq_one_letter_code
_entity_poly.pdbx_strand_id
1 'polypeptide(L)'
;MDYYGTQGSSGKINLRTMKQSAEDLYEWARYHYPDSEMIIIGHSYRAGIATYLASVKECYSLIIAAGYRDISDLYNKIIPVSWGPLKVFISNNIRTTEYAKNVECPVYIIGSTGDKVLSASLQENFYAILKIRK
;
A
#
# COMPACT_ATOMS: atom_id res chain seq x y z
N MET A 1 6.68 -9.66 5.12
CA MET A 1 7.72 -9.14 4.22
C MET A 1 8.31 -7.90 4.83
N ASP A 2 9.61 -7.93 5.03
CA ASP A 2 10.37 -6.81 5.57
C ASP A 2 10.95 -6.01 4.41
N TYR A 3 10.89 -4.68 4.51
CA TYR A 3 11.46 -3.80 3.48
C TYR A 3 12.97 -3.68 3.70
N TYR A 4 13.71 -3.37 2.64
CA TYR A 4 15.13 -3.03 2.79
C TYR A 4 15.32 -1.88 3.78
N GLY A 5 16.36 -1.99 4.62
CA GLY A 5 16.63 -1.06 5.71
C GLY A 5 15.63 -1.11 6.87
N THR A 6 14.84 -2.17 6.98
CA THR A 6 13.96 -2.43 8.14
C THR A 6 14.25 -3.79 8.75
N GLN A 7 14.02 -3.91 10.06
CA GLN A 7 14.28 -5.14 10.81
C GLN A 7 15.73 -5.64 10.56
N GLY A 8 15.91 -6.91 10.21
CA GLY A 8 17.19 -7.51 9.86
C GLY A 8 17.61 -7.32 8.39
N SER A 9 16.81 -6.63 7.59
CA SER A 9 17.11 -6.39 6.17
C SER A 9 18.10 -5.24 6.01
N SER A 10 19.21 -5.52 5.33
CA SER A 10 20.25 -4.52 5.02
C SER A 10 19.74 -3.42 4.09
N GLY A 11 20.51 -2.33 3.97
CA GLY A 11 20.19 -1.20 3.09
C GLY A 11 19.53 -0.02 3.82
N LYS A 12 18.80 0.81 3.07
CA LYS A 12 18.14 2.01 3.58
C LYS A 12 16.66 1.98 3.21
N ILE A 13 15.80 2.35 4.16
CA ILE A 13 14.37 2.48 3.87
C ILE A 13 14.04 3.82 3.21
N ASN A 14 13.46 3.74 2.02
CA ASN A 14 12.80 4.83 1.29
C ASN A 14 11.78 4.24 0.28
N LEU A 15 10.97 5.09 -0.36
CA LEU A 15 9.91 4.63 -1.27
C LEU A 15 10.43 3.76 -2.43
N ARG A 16 11.58 4.11 -3.01
CA ARG A 16 12.19 3.32 -4.09
C ARG A 16 12.53 1.91 -3.60
N THR A 17 13.22 1.82 -2.47
CA THR A 17 13.62 0.53 -1.90
C THR A 17 12.43 -0.28 -1.40
N MET A 18 11.37 0.37 -0.92
CA MET A 18 10.15 -0.34 -0.50
C MET A 18 9.43 -0.98 -1.69
N LYS A 19 9.33 -0.26 -2.81
CA LYS A 19 8.82 -0.80 -4.08
C LYS A 19 9.69 -1.94 -4.58
N GLN A 20 11.01 -1.73 -4.58
CA GLN A 20 11.97 -2.76 -5.00
C GLN A 20 11.82 -4.03 -4.19
N SER A 21 11.74 -3.95 -2.86
CA SER A 21 11.55 -5.14 -2.04
C SER A 21 10.24 -5.89 -2.39
N ALA A 22 9.17 -5.17 -2.73
CA ALA A 22 7.90 -5.78 -3.11
C ALA A 22 7.99 -6.48 -4.48
N GLU A 23 8.68 -5.86 -5.44
CA GLU A 23 8.98 -6.47 -6.74
C GLU A 23 9.88 -7.70 -6.61
N ASP A 24 10.96 -7.61 -5.82
CA ASP A 24 11.88 -8.73 -5.60
C ASP A 24 11.17 -9.94 -5.00
N LEU A 25 10.28 -9.71 -4.01
CA LEU A 25 9.46 -10.77 -3.44
C LEU A 25 8.49 -11.36 -4.46
N TYR A 26 7.87 -10.52 -5.29
CA TYR A 26 6.97 -10.98 -6.34
C TYR A 26 7.70 -11.86 -7.36
N GLU A 27 8.86 -11.43 -7.85
CA GLU A 27 9.67 -12.22 -8.79
C GLU A 27 10.14 -13.53 -8.16
N TRP A 28 10.58 -13.49 -6.90
CA TRP A 28 10.93 -14.70 -6.17
C TRP A 28 9.74 -15.66 -6.07
N ALA A 29 8.55 -15.16 -5.73
CA ALA A 29 7.34 -15.97 -5.65
C ALA A 29 6.94 -16.55 -7.02
N ARG A 30 6.97 -15.73 -8.08
CA ARG A 30 6.64 -16.16 -9.44
C ARG A 30 7.60 -17.21 -9.98
N TYR A 31 8.88 -17.11 -9.64
CA TYR A 31 9.88 -18.12 -10.00
C TYR A 31 9.62 -19.47 -9.32
N HIS A 32 9.27 -19.46 -8.02
CA HIS A 32 9.05 -20.70 -7.26
C HIS A 32 7.65 -21.30 -7.46
N TYR A 33 6.68 -20.48 -7.86
CA TYR A 33 5.29 -20.85 -8.02
C TYR A 33 4.73 -20.31 -9.36
N PRO A 34 5.22 -20.80 -10.50
CA PRO A 34 4.91 -20.23 -11.82
C PRO A 34 3.41 -20.25 -12.15
N ASP A 35 2.74 -21.37 -11.85
CA ASP A 35 1.33 -21.59 -12.17
C ASP A 35 0.36 -21.07 -11.10
N SER A 36 0.87 -20.46 -10.03
CA SER A 36 0.04 -19.95 -8.94
C SER A 36 -0.55 -18.59 -9.25
N GLU A 37 -1.79 -18.39 -8.83
CA GLU A 37 -2.44 -17.08 -8.83
C GLU A 37 -1.77 -16.17 -7.77
N MET A 38 -1.48 -14.94 -8.16
CA MET A 38 -0.83 -13.97 -7.28
C MET A 38 -1.86 -13.06 -6.61
N ILE A 39 -2.05 -13.23 -5.32
CA ILE A 39 -2.89 -12.37 -4.48
C ILE A 39 -1.99 -11.38 -3.75
N ILE A 40 -2.19 -10.08 -4.01
CA ILE A 40 -1.41 -9.01 -3.41
C ILE A 40 -2.18 -8.44 -2.23
N ILE A 41 -1.55 -8.36 -1.06
CA ILE A 41 -2.19 -7.89 0.17
C ILE A 41 -1.42 -6.71 0.76
N GLY A 42 -2.14 -5.62 1.05
CA GLY A 42 -1.59 -4.43 1.69
C GLY A 42 -2.37 -4.04 2.93
N HIS A 43 -1.67 -3.68 4.01
CA HIS A 43 -2.28 -3.19 5.24
C HIS A 43 -1.78 -1.79 5.59
N SER A 44 -2.71 -0.87 5.92
CA SER A 44 -2.39 0.48 6.38
C SER A 44 -1.40 1.18 5.44
N TYR A 45 -0.22 1.59 5.93
CA TYR A 45 0.80 2.25 5.10
C TYR A 45 1.28 1.41 3.91
N ARG A 46 1.23 0.09 4.03
CA ARG A 46 1.63 -0.82 2.95
C ARG A 46 0.57 -0.94 1.86
N ALA A 47 -0.64 -0.42 2.07
CA ALA A 47 -1.70 -0.40 1.06
C ALA A 47 -1.23 0.27 -0.23
N GLY A 48 -0.55 1.41 -0.15
CA GLY A 48 -0.08 2.11 -1.35
C GLY A 48 1.05 1.38 -2.09
N ILE A 49 1.90 0.62 -1.39
CA ILE A 49 2.92 -0.24 -2.03
C ILE A 49 2.26 -1.47 -2.68
N ALA A 50 1.24 -2.05 -2.04
CA ALA A 50 0.45 -3.14 -2.62
C ALA A 50 -0.30 -2.68 -3.87
N THR A 51 -0.93 -1.50 -3.85
CA THR A 51 -1.56 -0.90 -5.04
C THR A 51 -0.54 -0.61 -6.13
N TYR A 52 0.67 -0.12 -5.79
CA TYR A 52 1.75 0.03 -6.75
C TYR A 52 2.11 -1.31 -7.41
N LEU A 53 2.35 -2.36 -6.63
CA LEU A 53 2.74 -3.67 -7.16
C LEU A 53 1.66 -4.23 -8.09
N ALA A 54 0.39 -4.17 -7.67
CA ALA A 54 -0.76 -4.59 -8.47
C ALA A 54 -0.97 -3.76 -9.75
N SER A 55 -0.34 -2.58 -9.84
CA SER A 55 -0.42 -1.69 -11.00
C SER A 55 0.66 -1.96 -12.05
N VAL A 56 1.69 -2.74 -11.70
CA VAL A 56 2.86 -3.01 -12.57
C VAL A 56 3.16 -4.51 -12.72
N LYS A 57 2.47 -5.38 -11.98
CA LYS A 57 2.61 -6.84 -12.05
C LYS A 57 1.24 -7.49 -12.26
N GLU A 58 1.27 -8.67 -12.85
CA GLU A 58 0.09 -9.53 -12.94
C GLU A 58 -0.46 -9.81 -11.53
N CYS A 59 -1.75 -9.60 -11.38
CA CYS A 59 -2.43 -9.68 -10.10
C CYS A 59 -3.73 -10.44 -10.32
N TYR A 60 -3.98 -11.48 -9.54
CA TYR A 60 -5.27 -12.14 -9.53
C TYR A 60 -6.29 -11.33 -8.73
N SER A 61 -5.87 -10.85 -7.55
CA SER A 61 -6.67 -9.92 -6.76
C SER A 61 -5.80 -9.08 -5.82
N LEU A 62 -6.28 -7.87 -5.52
CA LEU A 62 -5.68 -6.95 -4.57
C LEU A 62 -6.57 -6.85 -3.33
N ILE A 63 -6.03 -7.19 -2.16
CA ILE A 63 -6.73 -7.06 -0.87
C ILE A 63 -6.07 -5.94 -0.07
N ILE A 64 -6.86 -4.93 0.29
CA ILE A 64 -6.41 -3.82 1.13
C ILE A 64 -7.13 -3.88 2.47
N ALA A 65 -6.38 -4.09 3.54
CA ALA A 65 -6.90 -4.01 4.90
C ALA A 65 -6.55 -2.64 5.53
N ALA A 66 -7.54 -1.93 6.04
CA ALA A 66 -7.37 -0.62 6.67
C ALA A 66 -6.56 0.37 5.80
N GLY A 67 -6.86 0.46 4.50
CA GLY A 67 -6.17 1.34 3.56
C GLY A 67 -6.61 2.81 3.67
N TYR A 68 -5.76 3.72 3.18
CA TYR A 68 -6.06 5.16 3.12
C TYR A 68 -5.62 5.78 1.78
N ARG A 69 -6.30 6.87 1.41
CA ARG A 69 -6.16 7.59 0.13
C ARG A 69 -4.85 8.34 -0.01
N ASP A 70 -4.58 9.22 0.93
CA ASP A 70 -3.40 10.06 0.94
C ASP A 70 -2.94 10.17 2.38
N ILE A 71 -1.62 10.14 2.60
CA ILE A 71 -1.04 10.34 3.94
C ILE A 71 -1.41 11.74 4.46
N SER A 72 -1.67 12.69 3.56
CA SER A 72 -2.20 14.03 3.86
C SER A 72 -3.48 14.01 4.70
N ASP A 73 -4.38 13.06 4.45
CA ASP A 73 -5.65 12.93 5.21
C ASP A 73 -5.42 12.35 6.61
N LEU A 74 -4.39 11.52 6.78
CA LEU A 74 -3.92 11.02 8.08
C LEU A 74 -3.18 12.11 8.87
N TYR A 75 -2.43 12.95 8.14
CA TYR A 75 -1.57 14.01 8.69
C TYR A 75 -2.38 15.04 9.48
N ASN A 76 -3.53 15.45 8.95
CA ASN A 76 -4.37 16.45 9.60
C ASN A 76 -5.11 15.92 10.84
N LYS A 77 -5.22 14.60 10.99
CA LYS A 77 -6.05 13.99 12.04
C LYS A 77 -5.25 13.39 13.20
N ILE A 78 -3.99 12.98 12.99
CA ILE A 78 -3.29 12.10 13.95
C ILE A 78 -1.94 12.62 14.44
N ILE A 79 -1.21 13.43 13.66
CA ILE A 79 0.20 13.71 13.97
C ILE A 79 0.41 15.18 14.34
N PRO A 80 0.66 15.51 15.63
CA PRO A 80 1.13 16.84 15.98
C PRO A 80 2.46 17.12 15.26
N VAL A 81 2.59 18.34 14.73
CA VAL A 81 3.65 18.85 13.85
C VAL A 81 5.10 18.64 14.37
N SER A 82 5.28 18.20 15.62
CA SER A 82 6.55 18.11 16.36
C SER A 82 7.31 16.77 16.29
N TRP A 83 6.83 15.72 15.60
CA TRP A 83 7.41 14.38 15.67
C TRP A 83 8.37 13.99 14.51
N GLY A 84 9.51 14.69 14.39
CA GLY A 84 10.78 14.15 13.85
C GLY A 84 10.77 13.33 12.53
N PRO A 85 11.73 12.39 12.33
CA PRO A 85 12.02 11.71 11.05
C PRO A 85 10.85 10.92 10.45
N LEU A 86 9.75 10.76 11.19
CA LEU A 86 8.48 10.26 10.68
C LEU A 86 7.99 11.09 9.49
N LYS A 87 8.26 12.40 9.44
CA LYS A 87 7.95 13.27 8.30
C LYS A 87 8.56 12.77 6.98
N VAL A 88 9.73 12.12 6.99
CA VAL A 88 10.38 11.56 5.79
C VAL A 88 9.72 10.26 5.34
N PHE A 89 9.23 9.44 6.28
CA PHE A 89 8.39 8.28 5.97
C PHE A 89 7.01 8.72 5.46
N ILE A 90 6.48 9.82 5.97
CA ILE A 90 5.14 10.34 5.70
C ILE A 90 5.09 11.17 4.41
N SER A 91 6.13 11.94 4.07
CA SER A 91 6.15 12.80 2.87
C SER A 91 6.61 12.09 1.61
N ASN A 92 6.95 10.79 1.69
CA ASN A 92 7.22 10.02 0.49
C ASN A 92 5.88 9.78 -0.20
N ASN A 93 5.58 10.67 -1.13
CA ASN A 93 4.37 10.83 -1.92
C ASN A 93 3.94 9.50 -2.57
N ILE A 94 3.37 8.56 -1.81
CA ILE A 94 2.83 7.31 -2.34
C ILE A 94 1.57 7.71 -3.09
N ARG A 95 1.69 7.84 -4.41
CA ARG A 95 0.62 8.28 -5.30
C ARG A 95 -0.34 7.12 -5.56
N THR A 96 -0.96 6.61 -4.49
CA THR A 96 -1.86 5.45 -4.57
C THR A 96 -2.99 5.68 -5.57
N THR A 97 -3.46 6.92 -5.70
CA THR A 97 -4.45 7.34 -6.71
C THR A 97 -3.94 7.20 -8.15
N GLU A 98 -2.65 7.42 -8.40
CA GLU A 98 -2.05 7.20 -9.72
C GLU A 98 -1.86 5.71 -10.00
N TYR A 99 -1.39 4.94 -9.00
CA TYR A 99 -1.22 3.49 -9.13
C TYR A 99 -2.54 2.78 -9.34
N ALA A 100 -3.58 3.17 -8.61
CA ALA A 100 -4.93 2.61 -8.71
C ALA A 100 -5.49 2.68 -10.13
N LYS A 101 -5.09 3.67 -10.95
CA LYS A 101 -5.53 3.78 -12.35
C LYS A 101 -5.05 2.61 -13.22
N ASN A 102 -3.93 1.99 -12.87
CA ASN A 102 -3.35 0.90 -13.66
C ASN A 102 -3.56 -0.47 -13.00
N VAL A 103 -4.34 -0.54 -11.92
CA VAL A 103 -4.73 -1.82 -11.32
C VAL A 103 -5.89 -2.40 -12.12
N GLU A 104 -5.67 -3.54 -12.75
CA GLU A 104 -6.67 -4.23 -13.59
C GLU A 104 -7.37 -5.38 -12.84
N CYS A 105 -6.75 -5.90 -11.78
CA CYS A 105 -7.29 -7.00 -11.00
C CYS A 105 -8.44 -6.57 -10.06
N PRO A 106 -9.37 -7.47 -9.71
CA PRO A 106 -10.37 -7.22 -8.67
C PRO A 106 -9.76 -6.73 -7.36
N VAL A 107 -10.34 -5.65 -6.81
CA VAL A 107 -9.88 -5.05 -5.55
C VAL A 107 -10.92 -5.26 -4.44
N TYR A 108 -10.45 -5.75 -3.31
CA TYR A 108 -11.21 -5.97 -2.08
C TYR A 108 -10.67 -5.07 -0.99
N ILE A 109 -11.55 -4.35 -0.30
CA ILE A 109 -11.17 -3.48 0.81
C ILE A 109 -11.84 -4.01 2.07
N ILE A 110 -11.02 -4.34 3.05
CA ILE A 110 -11.44 -4.80 4.37
C ILE A 110 -11.27 -3.62 5.33
N GLY A 111 -12.40 -3.13 5.81
CA GLY A 111 -12.45 -2.00 6.74
C GLY A 111 -13.04 -2.37 8.10
N SER A 112 -12.76 -1.52 9.08
CA SER A 112 -13.36 -1.62 10.42
C SER A 112 -14.07 -0.30 10.78
N THR A 113 -15.32 -0.41 11.18
CA THR A 113 -16.13 0.72 11.68
C THR A 113 -15.71 1.16 13.09
N GLY A 114 -14.99 0.29 13.82
CA GLY A 114 -14.43 0.59 15.14
C GLY A 114 -13.03 1.20 15.09
N ASP A 115 -12.45 1.40 13.90
CA ASP A 115 -11.12 1.97 13.76
C ASP A 115 -11.13 3.48 14.10
N LYS A 116 -10.54 3.81 15.24
CA LYS A 116 -10.44 5.18 15.77
C LYS A 116 -9.30 5.97 15.14
N VAL A 117 -8.36 5.29 14.48
CA VAL A 117 -7.20 5.87 13.81
C VAL A 117 -7.58 6.16 12.36
N LEU A 118 -8.11 5.16 11.66
CA LEU A 118 -8.57 5.27 10.28
C LEU A 118 -10.09 5.25 10.25
N SER A 119 -10.74 6.42 10.35
CA SER A 119 -12.20 6.46 10.36
C SER A 119 -12.82 5.84 9.11
N ALA A 120 -14.00 5.25 9.24
CA ALA A 120 -14.72 4.61 8.13
C ALA A 120 -14.83 5.51 6.87
N SER A 121 -15.05 6.81 7.04
CA SER A 121 -15.11 7.79 5.93
C SER A 121 -13.82 7.88 5.10
N LEU A 122 -12.65 7.69 5.71
CA LEU A 122 -11.37 7.70 5.01
C LEU A 122 -11.20 6.43 4.16
N GLN A 123 -11.69 5.31 4.68
CA GLN A 123 -11.70 4.02 4.00
C GLN A 123 -12.70 4.01 2.83
N GLU A 124 -13.86 4.66 2.99
CA GLU A 124 -14.85 4.86 1.92
C GLU A 124 -14.33 5.73 0.79
N ASN A 125 -13.59 6.80 1.09
CA ASN A 125 -12.96 7.64 0.07
C ASN A 125 -11.89 6.88 -0.73
N PHE A 126 -11.15 5.99 -0.07
CA PHE A 126 -10.20 5.10 -0.71
C PHE A 126 -10.90 4.09 -1.62
N TYR A 127 -12.00 3.52 -1.14
CA TYR A 127 -12.88 2.65 -1.93
C TYR A 127 -13.40 3.33 -3.19
N ALA A 128 -13.87 4.59 -3.08
CA ALA A 128 -14.36 5.34 -4.23
C ALA A 128 -13.32 5.47 -5.35
N ILE A 129 -12.04 5.67 -5.02
CA ILE A 129 -10.96 5.76 -6.03
C ILE A 129 -10.80 4.46 -6.80
N LEU A 130 -10.79 3.33 -6.09
CA LEU A 130 -10.59 2.01 -6.68
C LEU A 130 -11.82 1.54 -7.45
N LYS A 131 -13.01 2.08 -7.16
CA LYS A 131 -14.27 1.73 -7.82
C LYS A 131 -14.56 2.47 -9.13
N ILE A 132 -13.89 3.59 -9.43
CA ILE A 132 -14.15 4.41 -10.64
C ILE A 132 -13.84 3.66 -11.96
N ARG A 133 -13.38 2.41 -11.92
CA ARG A 133 -13.10 1.56 -13.10
C ARG A 133 -13.91 0.27 -13.20
N LYS A 134 -15.04 0.13 -12.50
CA LYS A 134 -16.01 -0.94 -12.82
C LYS A 134 -17.15 -0.41 -13.68
#